data_AF-C6T350-F1
#
_entry.id   AF-C6T350-F1
#
_cell.length_a   1.000
_cell.length_b   1.000
_cell.length_c   1.000
_cell.angle_alpha   90.00
_cell.angle_beta   90.00
_cell.angle_gamma   90.00
#
_symmetry.space_group_name_H-M   'P 1'
#
loop_
_entity.id
_entity.type
_entity.pdbx_description
1 polymer ?
#
loop_
_entity_poly.entity_id
_entity_poly.type
_entity_poly.pdbx_seq_one_letter_code
_entity_poly.pdbx_strand_id
1 'polypeptide(L)'
;MAYCIPNSPSLQGWKTGPCCLFGWNIGKNRVNGKPQIKYHDIDLTFPTSLVDKTFLRGKELKCCYRATIDGFSATNFHECCDFKGPCVIIGYTNKSFKFGA
;
A
#
# COMPACT_ATOMS: atom_id res chain seq x y z
N MET A 1 40.11 49.89 -1.97
CA MET A 1 38.83 49.44 -1.39
C MET A 1 37.74 49.67 -2.41
N ALA A 2 37.34 48.62 -3.11
CA ALA A 2 36.22 48.65 -4.04
C ALA A 2 35.34 47.45 -3.68
N TYR A 3 34.11 47.73 -3.26
CA TYR A 3 33.09 46.74 -2.92
C TYR A 3 32.23 46.53 -4.17
N CYS A 4 32.13 45.30 -4.63
CA CYS A 4 31.21 44.90 -5.69
C CYS A 4 29.86 44.54 -5.06
N ILE A 5 28.80 45.25 -5.47
CA ILE A 5 27.41 44.90 -5.20
C ILE A 5 27.01 43.82 -6.22
N PRO A 6 26.60 42.61 -5.80
CA PRO A 6 25.86 41.73 -6.69
C PRO A 6 24.39 42.14 -6.71
N ASN A 7 23.88 42.47 -7.90
CA ASN A 7 22.45 42.60 -8.17
C ASN A 7 21.75 41.27 -7.88
N SER A 8 20.78 41.28 -6.97
CA SER A 8 19.89 40.14 -6.72
C SER A 8 18.78 40.09 -7.78
N PRO A 9 18.68 39.06 -8.63
CA PRO A 9 17.41 38.72 -9.23
C PRO A 9 16.60 37.95 -8.18
N SER A 10 15.43 38.48 -7.84
CA SER A 10 14.43 37.82 -7.02
C SER A 10 14.00 36.50 -7.68
N LEU A 11 14.55 35.38 -7.23
CA LEU A 11 13.99 34.07 -7.50
C LEU A 11 13.06 33.72 -6.34
N GLN A 12 11.77 33.84 -6.64
CA GLN A 12 10.66 33.44 -5.77
C GLN A 12 10.88 32.01 -5.28
N GLY A 13 10.75 31.84 -3.96
CA GLY A 13 11.05 30.60 -3.27
C GLY A 13 10.32 29.40 -3.86
N TRP A 14 11.08 28.45 -4.40
CA TRP A 14 10.64 27.07 -4.49
C TRP A 14 10.58 26.50 -3.08
N LYS A 15 9.37 26.46 -2.52
CA LYS A 15 9.06 25.56 -1.41
C LYS A 15 9.05 24.14 -1.95
N THR A 16 10.21 23.51 -2.02
CA THR A 16 10.34 22.06 -2.21
C THR A 16 9.85 21.38 -0.94
N GLY A 17 8.54 21.16 -0.84
CA GLY A 17 8.01 20.12 0.05
C GLY A 17 8.52 18.76 -0.42
N PRO A 18 8.63 17.75 0.46
CA PRO A 18 9.10 16.43 0.05
C PRO A 18 8.10 15.84 -0.94
N CYS A 19 8.47 15.83 -2.22
CA CYS A 19 7.76 15.08 -3.24
C CYS A 19 7.92 13.60 -2.89
N CYS A 20 6.81 12.92 -2.60
CA CYS A 20 6.80 11.47 -2.47
C CYS A 20 7.48 10.84 -3.70
N LEU A 21 8.58 10.13 -3.50
CA LEU A 21 9.41 9.49 -4.54
C LEU A 21 8.69 8.34 -5.30
N PHE A 22 7.41 8.10 -5.03
CA PHE A 22 6.58 7.18 -5.78
C PHE A 22 5.66 7.99 -6.70
N GLY A 23 6.11 8.20 -7.94
CA GLY A 23 5.37 8.89 -9.00
C GLY A 23 4.14 8.14 -9.52
N TRP A 24 3.26 7.70 -8.62
CA TRP A 24 2.11 6.84 -8.95
C TRP A 24 0.98 7.56 -9.72
N ASN A 25 1.04 8.89 -9.91
CA ASN A 25 -0.10 9.66 -10.43
C ASN A 25 0.24 10.65 -11.55
N ILE A 26 1.19 10.34 -12.43
CA ILE A 26 1.33 11.09 -13.70
C ILE A 26 0.45 10.40 -14.76
N GLY A 27 -0.80 10.84 -14.89
CA GLY A 27 -1.63 10.57 -16.09
C GLY A 27 -2.91 9.74 -15.92
N LYS A 28 -3.26 9.21 -14.74
CA LYS A 28 -4.52 8.48 -14.58
C LYS A 28 -5.71 9.43 -14.48
N ASN A 29 -6.56 9.43 -15.52
CA ASN A 29 -7.87 10.06 -15.55
C ASN A 29 -8.69 9.54 -14.35
N ARG A 30 -9.11 10.45 -13.46
CA ARG A 30 -9.92 10.11 -12.30
C ARG A 30 -11.35 9.80 -12.74
N VAL A 31 -11.56 8.60 -13.27
CA VAL A 31 -12.90 8.01 -13.25
C VAL A 31 -13.29 7.92 -11.78
N ASN A 32 -14.43 8.52 -11.48
CA ASN A 32 -14.91 8.90 -10.15
C ASN A 32 -15.37 7.67 -9.33
N GLY A 33 -14.52 6.67 -9.16
CA GLY A 33 -14.75 5.51 -8.32
C GLY A 33 -13.85 5.59 -7.10
N LYS A 34 -14.38 6.00 -5.95
CA LYS A 34 -13.74 5.62 -4.69
C LYS A 34 -13.59 4.09 -4.75
N PRO A 35 -12.39 3.51 -4.54
CA PRO A 35 -12.25 2.07 -4.50
C PRO A 35 -13.21 1.58 -3.41
N GLN A 36 -14.27 0.88 -3.83
CA GLN A 36 -15.20 0.31 -2.87
C GLN A 36 -14.41 -0.74 -2.11
N ILE A 37 -14.14 -0.47 -0.83
CA ILE A 37 -13.35 -1.35 0.00
C ILE A 37 -14.16 -2.62 0.21
N LYS A 38 -13.91 -3.60 -0.65
CA LYS A 38 -14.53 -4.92 -0.58
C LYS A 38 -13.65 -5.81 0.28
N TYR A 39 -14.26 -6.42 1.29
CA TYR A 39 -13.67 -7.50 2.06
C TYR A 39 -14.44 -8.77 1.75
N HIS A 40 -13.73 -9.90 1.77
CA HIS A 40 -14.33 -11.20 1.64
C HIS A 40 -14.62 -11.76 3.02
N ASP A 41 -15.82 -12.32 3.19
CA ASP A 41 -16.22 -13.02 4.39
C ASP A 41 -15.63 -14.44 4.33
N ILE A 42 -14.43 -14.59 4.90
CA ILE A 42 -13.66 -15.84 4.90
C ILE A 42 -13.10 -16.04 6.29
N ASP A 43 -13.31 -17.23 6.84
CA ASP A 43 -12.72 -17.61 8.11
C ASP A 43 -11.20 -17.63 8.05
N LEU A 44 -10.58 -17.24 9.16
CA LEU A 44 -9.14 -17.32 9.33
C LEU A 44 -8.68 -18.78 9.19
N THR A 45 -7.87 -19.03 8.17
CA THR A 45 -7.35 -20.36 7.84
C THR A 45 -6.11 -20.75 8.64
N PHE A 46 -5.71 -19.91 9.59
CA PHE A 46 -4.58 -20.07 10.50
C PHE A 46 -5.00 -19.63 11.92
N PRO A 47 -4.37 -20.18 12.97
CA PRO A 47 -4.70 -19.81 14.35
C PRO A 47 -4.23 -18.39 14.67
N THR A 48 -5.05 -17.63 15.40
CA THR A 48 -4.72 -16.27 15.87
C THR A 48 -3.44 -16.22 16.71
N SER A 49 -3.07 -17.33 17.36
CA SER A 49 -1.82 -17.44 18.11
C SER A 49 -0.56 -17.22 17.27
N LEU A 50 -0.62 -17.43 15.95
CA LEU A 50 0.52 -17.20 15.05
C LEU A 50 0.88 -15.72 14.96
N VAL A 51 -0.09 -14.82 15.14
CA VAL A 51 0.11 -13.36 15.06
C VAL A 51 0.25 -12.69 16.43
N ASP A 52 0.15 -13.43 17.53
CA ASP A 52 0.18 -12.88 18.89
C ASP A 52 1.48 -12.14 19.25
N LYS A 53 2.58 -12.47 18.55
CA LYS A 53 3.89 -11.82 18.74
C LYS A 53 4.12 -10.64 17.79
N THR A 54 3.09 -10.21 17.06
CA THR A 54 3.18 -9.13 16.05
C THR A 54 2.28 -7.96 16.43
N PHE A 55 2.31 -6.90 15.63
CA PHE A 55 1.42 -5.74 15.75
C PHE A 55 -0.07 -6.07 15.53
N LEU A 56 -0.37 -7.26 15.03
CA LEU A 56 -1.73 -7.74 14.78
C LEU A 56 -2.38 -8.41 16.01
N ARG A 57 -1.66 -8.52 17.13
CA ARG A 57 -2.19 -9.12 18.36
C ARG A 57 -3.48 -8.42 18.80
N GLY A 58 -4.54 -9.20 19.00
CA GLY A 58 -5.85 -8.70 19.44
C GLY A 58 -6.57 -7.82 18.40
N LYS A 59 -6.13 -7.84 17.14
CA LYS A 59 -6.81 -7.14 16.04
C LYS A 59 -7.73 -8.10 15.28
N GLU A 60 -8.84 -7.57 14.80
CA GLU A 60 -9.71 -8.27 13.85
C GLU A 60 -9.03 -8.30 12.48
N LEU A 61 -8.98 -9.47 11.85
CA LEU A 61 -8.41 -9.66 10.52
C LEU A 61 -9.53 -9.91 9.51
N LYS A 62 -9.51 -9.17 8.40
CA LYS A 62 -10.46 -9.34 7.28
C LYS A 62 -9.70 -9.61 6.00
N CYS A 63 -10.19 -10.56 5.20
CA CYS A 63 -9.59 -10.87 3.90
C CYS A 63 -9.88 -9.73 2.91
N CYS A 64 -8.86 -8.97 2.55
CA CYS A 64 -8.97 -7.86 1.59
C CYS A 64 -8.70 -8.26 0.14
N TYR A 65 -8.10 -9.44 -0.08
CA TYR A 65 -7.73 -9.95 -1.40
C TYR A 65 -7.66 -11.48 -1.38
N ARG A 66 -8.18 -12.11 -2.42
CA ARG A 66 -8.03 -13.54 -2.68
C ARG A 66 -7.82 -13.78 -4.16
N ALA A 67 -6.66 -14.30 -4.55
CA ALA A 67 -6.29 -14.45 -5.96
C ALA A 67 -7.29 -15.24 -6.82
N THR A 68 -7.98 -16.24 -6.26
CA THR A 68 -9.01 -17.01 -6.99
C THR A 68 -10.31 -16.23 -7.25
N ILE A 69 -10.54 -15.12 -6.54
CA ILE A 69 -11.72 -14.26 -6.69
C ILE A 69 -11.35 -12.97 -7.41
N ASP A 70 -10.26 -12.34 -6.97
CA ASP A 70 -9.86 -11.00 -7.45
C ASP A 70 -8.83 -11.06 -8.59
N GLY A 71 -8.34 -12.25 -8.97
CA GLY A 71 -7.35 -12.46 -10.02
C GLY A 71 -5.91 -12.59 -9.50
N PHE A 72 -5.00 -13.05 -10.37
CA PHE A 72 -3.62 -13.42 -9.98
C PHE A 72 -2.55 -12.37 -10.33
N SER A 73 -2.94 -11.18 -10.78
CA SER A 73 -1.99 -10.14 -11.16
C SER A 73 -1.48 -9.37 -9.93
N ALA A 74 -0.24 -8.88 -9.99
CA ALA A 74 0.30 -8.00 -8.95
C ALA A 74 -0.51 -6.70 -8.85
N THR A 75 -1.03 -6.19 -9.97
CA THR A 75 -1.89 -5.01 -10.00
C THR A 75 -3.15 -5.20 -9.17
N ASN A 76 -3.85 -6.34 -9.32
CA ASN A 76 -5.06 -6.63 -8.56
C ASN A 76 -4.74 -6.76 -7.06
N PHE A 77 -3.60 -7.35 -6.70
CA PHE A 77 -3.14 -7.40 -5.32
C PHE A 77 -2.93 -5.99 -4.74
N HIS A 78 -2.19 -5.12 -5.42
CA HIS A 78 -1.90 -3.76 -4.94
C HIS A 78 -3.16 -2.90 -4.86
N GLU A 79 -4.06 -2.98 -5.85
CA GLU A 79 -5.34 -2.27 -5.83
C GLU A 79 -6.21 -2.67 -4.63
N CYS A 80 -6.12 -3.93 -4.20
CA CYS A 80 -6.87 -4.45 -3.06
C CYS A 80 -6.14 -4.29 -1.70
N CYS A 81 -4.82 -4.23 -1.64
CA CYS A 81 -4.06 -4.32 -0.37
C CYS A 81 -3.40 -3.00 0.07
N ASP A 82 -3.05 -2.12 -0.86
CA ASP A 82 -2.27 -0.93 -0.55
C ASP A 82 -3.01 -0.01 0.44
N PHE A 83 -2.24 0.63 1.33
CA PHE A 83 -2.72 1.59 2.34
C PHE A 83 -3.74 1.06 3.37
N LYS A 84 -3.92 -0.27 3.49
CA LYS A 84 -4.80 -0.89 4.51
C LYS A 84 -4.12 -1.15 5.86
N GLY A 85 -2.79 -1.00 5.93
CA GLY A 85 -1.99 -1.19 7.14
C GLY A 85 -1.26 -2.55 7.19
N PRO A 86 -0.76 -2.96 8.37
CA PRO A 86 -0.13 -4.26 8.56
C PRO A 86 -1.08 -5.39 8.13
N CYS A 87 -0.56 -6.36 7.39
CA CYS A 87 -1.35 -7.46 6.85
C CYS A 87 -0.62 -8.79 7.04
N VAL A 88 -1.37 -9.89 6.87
CA VAL A 88 -0.83 -11.24 6.78
C VAL A 88 -1.02 -11.71 5.35
N ILE A 89 0.01 -12.32 4.78
CA ILE A 89 -0.06 -12.96 3.47
C ILE A 89 -0.07 -14.47 3.67
N ILE A 90 -0.94 -15.19 2.96
CA ILE A 90 -0.99 -16.65 2.97
C ILE A 90 -0.93 -17.17 1.55
N GLY A 91 0.09 -17.95 1.25
CA GLY A 91 0.24 -18.70 0.01
C GLY A 91 -0.12 -20.17 0.21
N TYR A 92 -0.88 -20.72 -0.74
CA TYR A 92 -1.13 -22.15 -0.86
C TYR A 92 -0.43 -22.66 -2.11
N THR A 93 0.31 -23.74 -1.97
CA THR A 93 0.84 -24.48 -3.12
C THR A 93 -0.15 -25.56 -3.55
N ASN A 94 0.00 -26.05 -4.78
CA ASN A 94 -0.76 -27.20 -5.29
C ASN A 94 -0.50 -28.51 -4.49
N LYS A 95 0.52 -28.54 -3.64
CA LYS A 95 0.87 -29.68 -2.78
C LYS A 95 0.34 -29.52 -1.35
N SER A 96 -0.65 -28.66 -1.15
CA SER A 96 -1.26 -28.36 0.16
C SER A 96 -0.31 -27.74 1.19
N PHE A 97 0.91 -27.37 0.80
CA PHE A 97 1.83 -26.63 1.67
C PHE A 97 1.40 -25.17 1.76
N LYS A 98 1.36 -24.64 2.99
CA LYS A 98 0.98 -23.26 3.32
C LYS A 98 2.20 -22.48 3.81
N PHE A 99 2.34 -21.25 3.36
CA PHE A 99 3.40 -20.34 3.80
C PHE A 99 2.85 -18.90 3.87
N GLY A 100 3.59 -17.99 4.50
CA GLY A 100 3.12 -16.62 4.68
C GLY A 100 4.18 -15.67 5.22
N ALA A 101 3.79 -14.40 5.34
CA ALA A 101 4.56 -13.30 5.88
C ALA A 101 3.66 -12.34 6.68
#